data_AF-A0A7X5ZFQ1-F1
#
_entry.id   AF-A0A7X5ZFQ1-F1
#
_cell.length_a   1.000
_cell.length_b   1.000
_cell.length_c   1.000
_cell.angle_alpha   90.00
_cell.angle_beta   90.00
_cell.angle_gamma   90.00
#
_symmetry.space_group_name_H-M   'P 1'
#
loop_
_entity.id
_entity.type
_entity.pdbx_description
1 polymer ?
#
loop_
_entity_poly.entity_id
_entity_poly.type
_entity_poly.pdbx_seq_one_letter_code
_entity_poly.pdbx_strand_id
1 'polypeptide(L)'
;MPDEADAPHPGRWRSGATFRVFLDDMNEFWQTSEGRRLQGAQQADEADLQAWLADQSGVVVHDHGGYAPEQWKGEVDGHSFYFRERDTEWDIEIDLHPSGHSMRVVDGTHDDGTTRYRQHQIIEGDVIATGTIAAESYGTNPRERAEFIVTTVREHLRRKRVAEIARTVAERSAELNHRLS
;
A
#
# COMPACT_ATOMS: atom_id res chain seq x y z
N MET A 1 16.91 -30.35 20.95
CA MET A 1 17.90 -29.85 19.98
C MET A 1 17.37 -30.25 18.61
N PRO A 2 16.58 -29.41 17.92
CA PRO A 2 16.16 -29.71 16.56
C PRO A 2 17.25 -29.34 15.56
N ASP A 3 17.33 -30.16 14.51
CA ASP A 3 18.33 -30.19 13.45
C ASP A 3 18.36 -28.88 12.64
N GLU A 4 19.56 -28.38 12.38
CA GLU A 4 19.91 -27.16 11.61
C GLU A 4 19.83 -27.37 10.08
N ALA A 5 18.98 -28.28 9.60
CA ALA A 5 19.03 -28.76 8.21
C ALA A 5 18.06 -28.07 7.23
N ASP A 6 17.29 -27.06 7.65
CA ASP A 6 16.22 -26.49 6.81
C ASP A 6 16.35 -24.98 6.52
N ALA A 7 17.57 -24.43 6.67
CA ALA A 7 17.84 -23.08 6.19
C ALA A 7 18.03 -23.10 4.66
N PRO A 8 17.20 -22.40 3.86
CA PRO A 8 17.36 -22.39 2.41
C PRO A 8 18.69 -21.72 2.01
N HIS A 9 19.61 -22.52 1.46
CA HIS A 9 20.88 -22.04 0.93
C HIS A 9 20.67 -21.04 -0.23
N PRO A 10 21.40 -19.90 -0.28
CA PRO A 10 21.22 -18.81 -1.23
C PRO A 10 21.64 -19.13 -2.69
N GLY A 11 21.84 -20.40 -3.04
CA GLY A 11 22.32 -20.85 -4.35
C GLY A 11 21.33 -21.67 -5.19
N ARG A 12 20.13 -21.99 -4.70
CA ARG A 12 19.23 -22.98 -5.31
C ARG A 12 18.51 -22.51 -6.60
N TRP A 13 18.53 -21.20 -6.88
CA TRP A 13 17.79 -20.57 -7.99
C TRP A 13 18.67 -20.24 -9.21
N ARG A 14 19.49 -21.18 -9.70
CA ARG A 14 20.44 -20.90 -10.79
C ARG A 14 19.97 -21.32 -12.19
N SER A 15 18.79 -21.91 -12.35
CA SER A 15 18.29 -22.32 -13.67
C SER A 15 16.77 -22.22 -13.83
N GLY A 16 16.31 -22.08 -15.07
CA GLY A 16 14.89 -22.13 -15.40
C GLY A 16 14.24 -23.51 -15.17
N ALA A 17 15.04 -24.58 -14.99
CA ALA A 17 14.54 -25.91 -14.64
C ALA A 17 14.24 -26.02 -13.13
N THR A 18 15.14 -25.53 -12.28
CA THR A 18 14.93 -25.47 -10.81
C THR A 18 13.77 -24.53 -10.45
N PHE A 19 13.57 -23.45 -11.21
CA PHE A 19 12.41 -22.59 -11.03
C PHE A 19 11.09 -23.28 -11.42
N ARG A 20 11.09 -24.06 -12.50
CA ARG A 20 9.91 -24.85 -12.91
C ARG A 20 9.51 -25.89 -11.87
N VAL A 21 10.47 -26.65 -11.34
CA VAL A 21 10.20 -27.63 -10.27
C VAL A 21 9.58 -26.95 -9.05
N PHE A 22 10.08 -25.77 -8.64
CA PHE A 22 9.46 -25.01 -7.57
C PHE A 22 8.02 -24.57 -7.86
N LEU A 23 7.73 -24.13 -9.09
CA LEU A 23 6.36 -23.78 -9.49
C LEU A 23 5.44 -25.01 -9.47
N ASP A 24 5.94 -26.18 -9.89
CA ASP A 24 5.19 -27.43 -9.84
C ASP A 24 4.92 -27.86 -8.38
N ASP A 25 5.94 -27.79 -7.50
CA ASP A 25 5.81 -28.07 -6.06
C ASP A 25 4.80 -27.11 -5.39
N MET A 26 4.85 -25.82 -5.73
CA MET A 26 3.88 -24.83 -5.25
C MET A 26 2.47 -25.15 -5.74
N ASN A 27 2.32 -25.53 -7.01
CA ASN A 27 1.02 -25.89 -7.57
C ASN A 27 0.45 -27.13 -6.86
N GLU A 28 1.27 -28.15 -6.61
CA GLU A 28 0.88 -29.33 -5.84
C GLU A 28 0.44 -28.95 -4.42
N PHE A 29 1.20 -28.11 -3.72
CA PHE A 29 0.84 -27.60 -2.39
C PHE A 29 -0.55 -26.94 -2.40
N TRP A 30 -0.84 -26.09 -3.38
CA TRP A 30 -2.14 -25.41 -3.46
C TRP A 30 -3.33 -26.35 -3.71
N GLN A 31 -3.09 -27.56 -4.24
CA GLN A 31 -4.13 -28.59 -4.39
C GLN A 31 -4.38 -29.41 -3.11
N THR A 32 -3.51 -29.31 -2.11
CA THR A 32 -3.70 -30.00 -0.82
C THR A 32 -4.90 -29.44 -0.04
N SER A 33 -5.34 -30.16 1.00
CA SER A 33 -6.36 -29.65 1.93
C SER A 33 -5.90 -28.37 2.64
N GLU A 34 -4.62 -28.28 3.00
CA GLU A 34 -4.03 -27.11 3.62
C GLU A 34 -4.00 -25.92 2.67
N GLY A 35 -3.49 -26.10 1.45
CA GLY A 35 -3.48 -25.06 0.43
C GLY A 35 -4.87 -24.51 0.12
N ARG A 36 -5.88 -25.39 -0.02
CA ARG A 36 -7.28 -24.99 -0.20
C ARG A 36 -7.86 -24.27 1.01
N ARG A 37 -7.49 -24.66 2.24
CA ARG A 37 -7.92 -23.96 3.46
C ARG A 37 -7.38 -22.54 3.50
N LEU A 38 -6.11 -22.34 3.16
CA LEU A 38 -5.48 -21.02 3.10
C LEU A 38 -6.13 -20.13 2.03
N GLN A 39 -6.41 -20.67 0.84
CA GLN A 39 -7.15 -19.96 -0.20
C GLN A 39 -8.56 -19.56 0.25
N GLY A 40 -9.27 -20.47 0.92
CA GLY A 40 -10.60 -20.19 1.47
C GLY A 40 -10.58 -19.09 2.52
N ALA A 41 -9.56 -19.07 3.39
CA ALA A 41 -9.37 -18.00 4.37
C ALA A 41 -9.10 -16.66 3.68
N GLN A 42 -8.20 -16.63 2.69
CA GLN A 42 -7.90 -15.41 1.91
C GLN A 42 -9.15 -14.88 1.19
N GLN A 43 -9.97 -15.76 0.61
CA GLN A 43 -11.23 -15.37 -0.03
C GLN A 43 -12.26 -14.82 0.98
N ALA A 44 -12.30 -15.37 2.19
CA ALA A 44 -13.17 -14.87 3.25
C ALA A 44 -12.73 -13.47 3.71
N ASP A 45 -11.42 -13.26 3.91
CA ASP A 45 -10.85 -11.97 4.27
C ASP A 45 -11.09 -10.92 3.17
N GLU A 46 -10.95 -11.30 1.90
CA GLU A 46 -11.28 -10.41 0.77
C GLU A 46 -12.77 -10.08 0.74
N ALA A 47 -13.65 -11.07 0.95
CA ALA A 47 -15.09 -10.84 0.98
C ALA A 47 -15.50 -9.91 2.15
N ASP A 48 -14.88 -10.04 3.32
CA ASP A 48 -15.07 -9.16 4.46
C ASP A 48 -14.62 -7.72 4.15
N LEU A 49 -13.44 -7.57 3.53
CA LEU A 49 -12.95 -6.28 3.05
C LEU A 49 -13.92 -5.63 2.05
N GLN A 50 -14.39 -6.37 1.04
CA GLN A 50 -15.30 -5.84 0.03
C GLN A 50 -16.65 -5.44 0.62
N ALA A 51 -17.19 -6.21 1.56
CA ALA A 51 -18.42 -5.86 2.27
C ALA A 51 -18.24 -4.57 3.08
N TRP A 52 -17.12 -4.43 3.80
CA TRP A 52 -16.82 -3.21 4.56
C TRP A 52 -16.64 -1.99 3.66
N LEU A 53 -15.91 -2.12 2.54
CA LEU A 53 -15.70 -1.04 1.57
C LEU A 53 -17.01 -0.56 0.93
N ALA A 54 -17.97 -1.44 0.69
CA ALA A 54 -19.28 -1.09 0.15
C ALA A 54 -20.06 -0.12 1.06
N ASP A 55 -19.81 -0.17 2.37
CA ASP A 55 -20.41 0.74 3.36
C ASP A 55 -19.59 2.03 3.57
N GLN A 56 -18.36 2.12 3.02
CA GLN A 56 -17.51 3.29 3.16
C GLN A 56 -17.78 4.35 2.08
N SER A 57 -18.59 5.34 2.43
CA SER A 57 -18.83 6.50 1.55
C SER A 57 -17.55 7.32 1.34
N GLY A 58 -17.25 7.68 0.09
CA GLY A 58 -16.07 8.48 -0.25
C GLY A 58 -14.75 7.71 -0.26
N VAL A 59 -14.77 6.37 -0.16
CA VAL A 59 -13.56 5.53 -0.23
C VAL A 59 -13.58 4.69 -1.50
N VAL A 60 -12.46 4.69 -2.22
CA VAL A 60 -12.22 3.81 -3.37
C VAL A 60 -10.84 3.19 -3.20
N VAL A 61 -10.75 1.87 -3.17
CA VAL A 61 -9.46 1.15 -3.23
C VAL A 61 -9.24 0.69 -4.67
N HIS A 62 -8.14 1.11 -5.29
CA HIS A 62 -7.79 0.73 -6.65
C HIS A 62 -6.93 -0.53 -6.71
N ASP A 63 -6.04 -0.66 -5.75
CA ASP A 63 -5.07 -1.74 -5.68
C ASP A 63 -4.70 -1.98 -4.23
N HIS A 64 -4.60 -3.24 -3.84
CA HIS A 64 -4.12 -3.64 -2.53
C HIS A 64 -3.42 -5.00 -2.60
N GLY A 65 -2.44 -5.17 -1.72
CA GLY A 65 -1.67 -6.40 -1.60
C GLY A 65 -0.21 -6.22 -2.03
N GLY A 66 0.38 -7.32 -2.49
CA GLY A 66 1.83 -7.47 -2.64
C GLY A 66 2.35 -8.49 -1.63
N TYR A 67 3.11 -9.48 -2.13
CA TYR A 67 3.90 -10.33 -1.24
C TYR A 67 4.98 -9.43 -0.65
N ALA A 68 4.81 -9.07 0.63
CA ALA A 68 5.77 -8.39 1.51
C ALA A 68 6.90 -7.66 0.75
N PRO A 69 6.74 -6.35 0.47
CA PRO A 69 5.92 -5.40 1.21
C PRO A 69 4.46 -5.29 0.77
N GLU A 70 3.56 -5.11 1.74
CA GLU A 70 2.16 -4.75 1.50
C GLU A 70 2.05 -3.30 0.98
N GLN A 71 1.18 -3.10 -0.01
CA GLN A 71 0.93 -1.80 -0.62
C GLN A 71 -0.56 -1.60 -0.84
N TRP A 72 -1.02 -0.36 -0.66
CA TRP A 72 -2.41 0.02 -0.93
C TRP A 72 -2.44 1.35 -1.67
N LYS A 73 -3.36 1.45 -2.64
CA LYS A 73 -3.58 2.67 -3.40
C LYS A 73 -5.08 2.90 -3.58
N GLY A 74 -5.50 4.15 -3.43
CA GLY A 74 -6.90 4.50 -3.58
C GLY A 74 -7.17 5.99 -3.43
N GLU A 75 -8.42 6.30 -3.12
CA GLU A 75 -8.93 7.63 -2.84
C GLU A 75 -9.77 7.62 -1.56
N VAL A 76 -9.63 8.66 -0.74
CA VAL A 76 -10.46 8.92 0.45
C VAL A 76 -10.93 10.36 0.41
N ASP A 77 -12.25 10.56 0.38
CA ASP A 77 -12.91 11.87 0.35
C ASP A 77 -12.40 12.81 -0.77
N GLY A 78 -12.02 12.24 -1.91
CA GLY A 78 -11.50 12.94 -3.09
C GLY A 78 -9.99 13.17 -3.07
N HIS A 79 -9.27 12.63 -2.08
CA HIS A 79 -7.81 12.70 -1.98
C HIS A 79 -7.20 11.34 -2.29
N SER A 80 -6.29 11.28 -3.26
CA SER A 80 -5.54 10.06 -3.55
C SER A 80 -4.62 9.71 -2.38
N PHE A 81 -4.46 8.42 -2.10
CA PHE A 81 -3.53 7.95 -1.08
C PHE A 81 -2.66 6.80 -1.59
N TYR A 82 -1.48 6.66 -1.00
CA TYR A 82 -0.62 5.51 -1.15
C TYR A 82 -0.11 5.10 0.23
N PHE A 83 -0.32 3.84 0.60
CA PHE A 83 0.27 3.22 1.77
C PHE A 83 1.30 2.19 1.31
N ARG A 84 2.44 2.14 1.99
CA ARG A 84 3.49 1.18 1.67
C ARG A 84 4.25 0.75 2.91
N GLU A 85 4.40 -0.57 3.05
CA GLU A 85 5.36 -1.16 3.98
C GLU A 85 6.80 -1.16 3.42
N ARG A 86 7.78 -1.00 4.30
CA ARG A 86 9.22 -1.21 4.05
C ARG A 86 9.88 -1.76 5.29
N ASP A 87 10.44 -2.96 5.24
CA ASP A 87 11.28 -3.51 6.30
C ASP A 87 10.69 -3.34 7.72
N THR A 88 9.39 -3.64 7.89
CA THR A 88 8.56 -3.48 9.11
C THR A 88 8.11 -2.05 9.47
N GLU A 89 8.57 -1.04 8.74
CA GLU A 89 8.05 0.31 8.79
C GLU A 89 6.96 0.51 7.73
N TRP A 90 6.16 1.57 7.89
CA TRP A 90 5.20 1.97 6.87
C TRP A 90 5.08 3.50 6.80
N ASP A 91 4.66 3.98 5.64
CA ASP A 91 4.32 5.37 5.37
C ASP A 91 2.92 5.46 4.70
N ILE A 92 2.22 6.57 4.93
CA ILE A 92 1.00 6.95 4.19
C ILE A 92 1.24 8.31 3.55
N GLU A 93 1.14 8.34 2.22
CA GLU A 93 1.18 9.53 1.39
C GLU A 93 -0.24 9.91 0.94
N ILE A 94 -0.53 11.21 0.79
CA ILE A 94 -1.79 11.74 0.26
C ILE A 94 -1.54 12.74 -0.87
N ASP A 95 -2.55 13.00 -1.70
CA ASP A 95 -2.50 14.01 -2.77
C ASP A 95 -1.42 13.68 -3.81
N LEU A 96 -1.33 12.39 -4.17
CA LEU A 96 -0.36 11.84 -5.11
C LEU A 96 -0.33 12.61 -6.42
N HIS A 97 0.86 13.08 -6.80
CA HIS A 97 1.11 13.79 -8.04
C HIS A 97 2.42 13.32 -8.69
N PRO A 98 2.59 13.55 -10.00
CA PRO A 98 3.90 13.46 -10.63
C PRO A 98 4.97 14.25 -9.89
N SER A 99 6.09 13.61 -9.54
CA SER A 99 7.23 14.30 -8.91
C SER A 99 8.07 15.10 -9.92
N GLY A 100 7.81 14.92 -11.22
CA GLY A 100 8.68 15.40 -12.29
C GLY A 100 9.92 14.52 -12.51
N HIS A 101 10.17 13.53 -11.65
CA HIS A 101 11.20 12.52 -11.85
C HIS A 101 10.66 11.31 -12.61
N SER A 102 11.56 10.56 -13.25
CA SER A 102 11.23 9.33 -13.96
C SER A 102 12.32 8.30 -13.78
N MET A 103 11.94 7.04 -13.72
CA MET A 103 12.86 5.91 -13.68
C MET A 103 12.74 5.09 -14.97
N ARG A 104 13.86 4.49 -15.38
CA ARG A 104 13.87 3.51 -16.48
C ARG A 104 13.42 2.16 -15.93
N VAL A 105 12.28 1.68 -16.42
CA VAL A 105 11.81 0.32 -16.12
C VAL A 105 11.95 -0.54 -17.36
N VAL A 106 12.28 -1.82 -17.16
CA VAL A 106 12.33 -2.80 -18.25
C VAL A 106 10.92 -2.98 -18.79
N ASP A 107 10.77 -2.79 -20.09
CA ASP A 107 9.51 -2.91 -20.83
C ASP A 107 9.50 -4.15 -21.74
N GLY A 108 10.56 -4.96 -21.67
CA GLY A 108 10.71 -6.19 -22.43
C GLY A 108 12.05 -6.24 -23.15
N THR A 109 12.08 -6.97 -24.25
CA THR A 109 13.29 -7.22 -25.05
C THR A 109 12.99 -6.88 -26.51
N HIS A 110 13.94 -6.27 -27.20
CA HIS A 110 13.91 -6.06 -28.64
C HIS A 110 14.18 -7.38 -29.40
N ASP A 111 13.85 -7.42 -30.69
CA ASP A 111 14.08 -8.59 -31.56
C ASP A 111 15.56 -8.97 -31.68
N ASP A 112 16.47 -8.02 -31.45
CA ASP A 112 17.92 -8.22 -31.43
C ASP A 112 18.46 -8.75 -30.08
N GLY A 113 17.56 -9.03 -29.12
CA GLY A 113 17.90 -9.53 -27.79
C GLY A 113 18.30 -8.45 -26.78
N THR A 114 18.29 -7.16 -27.16
CA THR A 114 18.61 -6.07 -26.23
C THR A 114 17.41 -5.71 -25.34
N THR A 115 17.68 -5.32 -24.08
CA THR A 115 16.62 -4.92 -23.15
C THR A 115 15.98 -3.60 -23.57
N ARG A 116 14.67 -3.61 -23.75
CA ARG A 116 13.86 -2.43 -24.01
C ARG A 116 13.48 -1.77 -22.69
N TYR A 117 13.61 -0.46 -22.62
CA TYR A 117 13.26 0.33 -21.43
C TYR A 117 12.17 1.34 -21.77
N ARG A 118 11.26 1.57 -20.82
CA ARG A 118 10.35 2.71 -20.83
C ARG A 118 10.65 3.64 -19.66
N GLN A 119 10.34 4.92 -19.84
CA GLN A 119 10.33 5.89 -18.75
C GLN A 119 9.04 5.71 -17.96
N HIS A 120 9.17 5.53 -16.65
CA HIS A 120 8.05 5.49 -15.72
C HIS A 120 8.14 6.69 -14.79
N GLN A 121 7.12 7.54 -14.82
CA GLN A 121 7.06 8.71 -13.97
C GLN A 121 6.93 8.31 -12.51
N ILE A 122 7.69 8.95 -11.64
CA ILE A 122 7.60 8.75 -10.20
C ILE A 122 6.41 9.57 -9.70
N ILE A 123 5.54 8.91 -8.94
CA ILE A 123 4.39 9.51 -8.28
C ILE A 123 4.71 9.59 -6.79
N GLU A 124 4.49 10.74 -6.18
CA GLU A 124 4.72 11.00 -4.76
C GLU A 124 3.60 11.88 -4.20
N GLY A 125 3.37 11.83 -2.89
CA GLY A 125 2.46 12.73 -2.18
C GLY A 125 3.04 13.25 -0.87
N ASP A 126 2.22 13.98 -0.14
CA ASP A 126 2.56 14.45 1.20
C ASP A 126 2.48 13.28 2.19
N VAL A 127 3.58 12.97 2.88
CA VAL A 127 3.58 11.96 3.95
C VAL A 127 2.78 12.51 5.15
N ILE A 128 1.68 11.86 5.48
CA ILE A 128 0.78 12.28 6.56
C ILE A 128 0.98 11.48 7.85
N ALA A 129 1.53 10.28 7.75
CA ALA A 129 1.79 9.39 8.88
C ALA A 129 2.87 8.36 8.54
N THR A 130 3.61 7.94 9.56
CA THR A 130 4.59 6.85 9.51
C THR A 130 4.47 6.01 10.77
N GLY A 131 4.85 4.74 10.72
CA GLY A 131 4.90 3.89 11.90
C GLY A 131 5.49 2.52 11.61
N THR A 132 5.16 1.56 12.47
CA THR A 132 5.65 0.18 12.36
C THR A 132 4.49 -0.81 12.32
N ILE A 133 4.73 -1.98 11.73
CA ILE A 133 3.74 -3.06 11.66
C ILE A 133 3.43 -3.69 13.03
N ALA A 134 4.22 -3.36 14.05
CA ALA A 134 4.02 -3.84 15.42
C ALA A 134 3.01 -3.01 16.22
N ALA A 135 2.51 -1.88 15.67
CA ALA A 135 1.50 -1.08 16.33
C ALA A 135 0.17 -1.83 16.45
N GLU A 136 -0.48 -1.78 17.62
CA GLU A 136 -1.75 -2.49 17.86
C GLU A 136 -2.86 -2.07 16.88
N SER A 137 -2.89 -0.78 16.51
CA SER A 137 -3.86 -0.23 15.56
C SER A 137 -3.58 -0.57 14.11
N TYR A 138 -2.49 -1.29 13.81
CA TYR A 138 -2.04 -1.53 12.44
C TYR A 138 -3.00 -2.43 11.65
N GLY A 139 -3.69 -3.34 12.36
CA GLY A 139 -4.58 -4.34 11.77
C GLY A 139 -3.87 -5.65 11.45
N THR A 140 -4.64 -6.74 11.48
CA THR A 140 -4.14 -8.12 11.28
C THR A 140 -4.72 -8.80 10.04
N ASN A 141 -5.74 -8.20 9.43
CA ASN A 141 -6.36 -8.64 8.19
C ASN A 141 -6.59 -7.44 7.25
N PRO A 142 -6.88 -7.68 5.96
CA PRO A 142 -7.06 -6.61 4.98
C PRO A 142 -8.15 -5.59 5.34
N ARG A 143 -9.27 -6.02 5.95
CA ARG A 143 -10.31 -5.09 6.41
C ARG A 143 -9.79 -4.14 7.48
N GLU A 144 -9.15 -4.66 8.53
CA GLU A 144 -8.56 -3.84 9.60
C GLU A 144 -7.48 -2.91 9.08
N ARG A 145 -6.67 -3.37 8.11
CA ARG A 145 -5.67 -2.53 7.44
C ARG A 145 -6.33 -1.38 6.68
N ALA A 146 -7.37 -1.67 5.90
CA ALA A 146 -8.11 -0.65 5.18
C ALA A 146 -8.76 0.38 6.14
N GLU A 147 -9.35 -0.10 7.23
CA GLU A 147 -9.93 0.74 8.28
C GLU A 147 -8.88 1.65 8.92
N PHE A 148 -7.70 1.11 9.23
CA PHE A 148 -6.56 1.86 9.76
C PHE A 148 -6.12 2.98 8.80
N ILE A 149 -5.93 2.65 7.51
CA ILE A 149 -5.49 3.62 6.50
C ILE A 149 -6.55 4.72 6.32
N VAL A 150 -7.81 4.35 6.10
CA VAL A 150 -8.92 5.29 5.87
C VAL A 150 -9.11 6.21 7.07
N THR A 151 -9.05 5.68 8.28
CA THR A 151 -9.18 6.47 9.52
C THR A 151 -8.04 7.48 9.64
N THR A 152 -6.81 7.05 9.38
CA THR A 152 -5.63 7.92 9.42
C THR A 152 -5.75 9.08 8.42
N VAL A 153 -6.16 8.78 7.18
CA VAL A 153 -6.36 9.80 6.15
C VAL A 153 -7.48 10.78 6.53
N ARG A 154 -8.65 10.30 6.93
CA ARG A 154 -9.78 11.14 7.35
C ARG A 154 -9.42 12.04 8.52
N GLU A 155 -8.70 11.50 9.50
CA GLU A 155 -8.26 12.31 10.63
C GLU A 155 -7.31 13.42 10.19
N HIS A 156 -6.33 13.12 9.33
CA HIS A 156 -5.44 14.13 8.77
C HIS A 156 -6.22 15.24 8.04
N LEU A 157 -7.12 14.87 7.14
CA LEU A 157 -7.94 15.82 6.37
C LEU A 157 -8.80 16.71 7.28
N ARG A 158 -9.39 16.13 8.33
CA ARG A 158 -10.14 16.87 9.35
C ARG A 158 -9.25 17.89 10.06
N ARG A 159 -8.04 17.49 10.50
CA ARG A 159 -7.08 18.40 11.17
C ARG A 159 -6.64 19.53 10.23
N LYS A 160 -6.33 19.22 8.97
CA LYS A 160 -5.94 20.19 7.91
C LYS A 160 -7.04 21.24 7.71
N ARG A 161 -8.30 20.81 7.56
CA ARG A 161 -9.46 21.71 7.40
C ARG A 161 -9.68 22.62 8.61
N VAL A 162 -9.55 22.10 9.82
CA VAL A 162 -9.69 22.92 11.05
C VAL A 162 -8.60 23.99 11.11
N ALA A 163 -7.35 23.64 10.80
CA ALA A 163 -6.25 24.59 10.79
C ALA A 163 -6.45 25.69 9.74
N GLU A 164 -6.95 25.34 8.55
CA GLU A 164 -7.26 26.31 7.49
C GLU A 164 -8.34 27.31 7.91
N ILE A 165 -9.46 26.83 8.47
CA ILE A 165 -10.55 27.68 8.97
C ILE A 165 -10.02 28.63 10.06
N ALA A 166 -9.24 28.11 11.00
CA ALA A 166 -8.69 28.93 12.09
C ALA A 166 -7.80 30.06 11.55
N ARG A 167 -6.97 29.77 10.52
CA ARG A 167 -6.14 30.77 9.85
C ARG A 167 -6.99 31.84 9.15
N THR A 168 -8.00 31.45 8.39
CA THR A 168 -8.90 32.40 7.71
C THR A 168 -9.64 33.29 8.71
N VAL A 169 -10.08 32.74 9.84
CA VAL A 169 -10.72 33.53 10.92
C VAL A 169 -9.74 34.56 11.48
N ALA A 170 -8.50 34.15 11.78
CA ALA A 170 -7.48 35.05 12.32
C ALA A 170 -7.14 36.19 11.33
N GLU A 171 -6.97 35.89 10.04
CA GLU A 171 -6.69 36.88 8.99
C GLU A 171 -7.82 37.92 8.89
N ARG A 172 -9.08 37.46 8.86
CA ARG A 172 -10.25 38.36 8.81
C ARG A 172 -10.39 39.21 10.06
N SER A 173 -10.13 38.63 11.25
CA SER A 173 -10.13 39.38 12.50
C SER A 173 -9.05 40.47 12.51
N ALA A 174 -7.86 40.19 11.99
CA ALA A 174 -6.79 41.16 11.87
C ALA A 174 -7.14 42.30 10.91
N GLU A 175 -7.73 42.00 9.76
CA GLU A 175 -8.20 43.00 8.79
C GLU A 175 -9.28 43.90 9.39
N LEU A 176 -10.27 43.32 10.08
CA LEU A 176 -11.33 44.08 10.75
C LEU A 176 -10.75 45.01 11.83
N ASN A 177 -9.83 44.52 12.65
CA ASN A 177 -9.19 45.32 13.70
C ASN A 177 -8.37 46.48 13.09
N HIS A 178 -7.68 46.24 11.97
CA HIS A 178 -6.94 47.30 11.27
C HIS A 178 -7.86 48.36 10.68
N ARG A 179 -9.04 47.99 10.17
CA ARG A 179 -10.04 48.93 9.63
C ARG A 179 -10.78 49.74 10.69
N LEU A 180 -10.76 49.29 11.94
CA LEU A 180 -11.44 49.93 13.08
C LEU A 180 -10.49 50.75 13.96
N SER A 181 -9.18 50.74 13.67
CA SER A 181 -8.16 51.57 14.31
C SER A 181 -7.83 52.79 13.47
#